data_AF-A0A3D2GUG4-F1
#
_entry.id   AF-A0A3D2GUG4-F1
#
_cell.length_a   1.000
_cell.length_b   1.000
_cell.length_c   1.000
_cell.angle_alpha   90.00
_cell.angle_beta   90.00
_cell.angle_gamma   90.00
#
_symmetry.space_group_name_H-M   'P 1'
#
loop_
_entity.id
_entity.type
_entity.pdbx_description
1 polymer ?
#
loop_
_entity_poly.entity_id
_entity_poly.type
_entity_poly.pdbx_seq_one_letter_code
_entity_poly.pdbx_strand_id
1 'polypeptide(L)'
;MKTKYWWLIGILGLALFLRWWHLEDWFHFTMDEELIAWRAWGLFELRRPFLIGGISPLQIHLPPYFYYWSSLLLWPFKFDPVGWGFWAGLFSLITIWLLYKLSRNLIAPLLYSVSLTTVMFDRHYWPL
;
A
#
# COMPACT_ATOMS: atom_id res chain seq x y z
N MET A 1 -14.25 28.54 -3.72
CA MET A 1 -13.47 27.41 -4.26
C MET A 1 -12.20 27.13 -3.43
N LYS A 2 -11.37 28.13 -3.12
CA LYS A 2 -10.11 27.95 -2.37
C LYS A 2 -10.26 27.22 -1.02
N THR A 3 -11.31 27.52 -0.25
CA THR A 3 -11.56 26.88 1.06
C THR A 3 -11.73 25.36 0.99
N LYS A 4 -12.36 24.83 -0.08
CA LYS A 4 -12.56 23.37 -0.24
C LYS A 4 -11.24 22.63 -0.41
N TYR A 5 -10.26 23.24 -1.07
CA TYR A 5 -8.94 22.64 -1.25
C TYR A 5 -8.15 22.60 0.05
N TRP A 6 -8.27 23.62 0.91
CA TRP A 6 -7.66 23.58 2.24
C TRP A 6 -8.23 22.44 3.11
N TRP A 7 -9.54 22.23 3.08
CA TRP A 7 -10.16 21.08 3.75
C TRP A 7 -9.67 19.75 3.18
N LEU A 8 -9.58 19.63 1.85
CA LEU A 8 -9.06 18.42 1.22
C LEU A 8 -7.60 18.16 1.63
N ILE A 9 -6.74 19.18 1.66
CA ILE A 9 -5.36 19.06 2.13
C ILE A 9 -5.34 18.59 3.59
N GLY A 10 -6.21 19.14 4.44
CA GLY A 10 -6.37 18.67 5.82
C GLY A 10 -6.77 17.20 5.91
N ILE A 11 -7.71 16.75 5.07
CA ILE A 11 -8.13 15.35 4.99
C ILE A 11 -6.99 14.45 4.54
N LEU A 12 -6.22 14.84 3.51
CA LEU A 12 -5.07 14.08 3.01
C LEU A 12 -3.96 13.98 4.08
N GLY A 13 -3.69 15.07 4.80
CA GLY A 13 -2.74 15.09 5.91
C GLY A 13 -3.18 14.19 7.06
N LEU A 14 -4.45 14.26 7.45
CA LEU A 14 -5.03 13.38 8.47
C LEU A 14 -4.97 11.90 8.04
N ALA A 15 -5.29 11.61 6.79
CA ALA A 15 -5.26 10.25 6.25
C ALA A 15 -3.86 9.62 6.30
N LEU A 16 -2.84 10.38 5.89
CA LEU A 16 -1.45 9.97 6.01
C LEU A 16 -1.05 9.77 7.46
N PHE A 17 -1.37 10.72 8.32
CA PHE A 17 -1.07 10.63 9.75
C PHE A 17 -1.65 9.35 10.34
N LEU A 18 -2.94 9.08 10.12
CA LEU A 18 -3.58 7.87 10.64
C LEU A 18 -2.96 6.58 10.09
N ARG A 19 -2.50 6.56 8.84
CA ARG A 19 -1.87 5.37 8.25
C ARG A 19 -0.44 5.17 8.76
N TRP A 20 0.36 6.22 8.87
CA TRP A 20 1.76 6.10 9.28
C TRP A 20 2.01 6.17 10.79
N TRP A 21 1.02 6.61 11.57
CA TRP A 21 1.12 6.63 13.03
C TRP A 21 1.36 5.22 13.59
N HIS A 22 2.50 5.01 14.27
CA HIS A 22 2.92 3.69 14.76
C HIS A 22 2.88 2.61 13.67
N LEU A 23 3.31 2.95 12.44
CA LEU A 23 3.28 2.00 11.33
C LEU A 23 4.05 0.73 11.64
N GLU A 24 5.28 0.82 12.17
CA GLU A 24 6.12 -0.34 12.50
C GLU A 24 5.45 -1.27 13.52
N ASP A 25 4.85 -0.70 14.57
CA ASP A 25 4.21 -1.49 15.64
C ASP A 25 2.91 -2.17 15.19
N TRP A 26 2.22 -1.57 14.22
CA TRP A 26 0.89 -1.99 13.78
C TRP A 26 0.88 -2.57 12.36
N PHE A 27 2.05 -2.71 11.74
CA PHE A 27 2.18 -3.34 10.44
C PHE A 27 1.86 -4.82 10.57
N HIS A 28 0.82 -5.25 9.86
CA HIS A 28 0.45 -6.66 9.84
C HIS A 28 1.32 -7.40 8.82
N PHE A 29 2.28 -8.17 9.32
CA PHE A 29 3.14 -9.04 8.50
C PHE A 29 2.60 -10.46 8.52
N THR A 30 2.37 -11.01 7.33
CA THR A 30 1.83 -12.35 7.09
C THR A 30 2.71 -13.12 6.11
N MET A 31 2.29 -14.34 5.80
CA MET A 31 2.99 -15.24 4.87
C MET A 31 3.08 -14.64 3.45
N ASP A 32 2.11 -13.83 3.04
CA ASP A 32 2.09 -13.23 1.69
C ASP A 32 3.23 -12.20 1.54
N GLU A 33 3.44 -11.36 2.56
CA GLU A 33 4.53 -10.37 2.58
C GLU A 33 5.89 -11.06 2.64
N GLU A 34 6.01 -12.10 3.46
CA GLU A 34 7.23 -12.89 3.57
C GLU A 34 7.66 -13.46 2.21
N LEU A 35 6.73 -14.12 1.52
CA LEU A 35 6.98 -14.74 0.22
C LEU A 35 7.48 -13.71 -0.79
N ILE A 36 6.84 -12.54 -0.84
CA ILE A 36 7.17 -11.49 -1.80
C ILE A 36 8.49 -10.82 -1.43
N ALA A 37 8.74 -10.55 -0.15
CA ALA A 37 9.99 -9.94 0.33
C ALA A 37 11.19 -10.86 0.05
N TRP A 38 11.06 -12.17 0.28
CA TRP A 38 12.10 -13.15 -0.06
C TRP A 38 12.38 -13.23 -1.56
N ARG A 39 11.33 -13.22 -2.38
CA ARG A 39 11.49 -13.19 -3.85
C ARG A 39 12.11 -11.88 -4.33
N ALA A 40 11.77 -10.75 -3.69
CA ALA A 40 12.38 -9.46 -3.97
C ALA A 40 13.88 -9.47 -3.66
N TRP A 41 14.24 -9.94 -2.46
CA TRP A 41 15.62 -10.09 -2.06
C TRP A 41 16.40 -11.01 -3.02
N GLY A 42 15.85 -12.17 -3.37
CA GLY A 42 16.47 -13.08 -4.35
C GLY A 42 16.60 -12.48 -5.76
N LEU A 43 15.65 -11.66 -6.19
CA LEU A 43 15.70 -10.97 -7.48
C LEU A 43 16.86 -9.97 -7.54
N PHE A 44 17.03 -9.15 -6.50
CA PHE A 44 18.00 -8.05 -6.50
C PHE A 44 19.39 -8.47 -6.01
N GLU A 45 19.48 -9.21 -4.90
CA GLU A 45 20.76 -9.57 -4.27
C GLU A 45 21.37 -10.82 -4.91
N LEU A 46 20.54 -11.84 -5.20
CA LEU A 46 21.01 -13.08 -5.82
C LEU A 46 20.97 -13.03 -7.35
N ARG A 47 20.38 -11.98 -7.94
CA ARG A 47 20.17 -11.84 -9.39
C ARG A 47 19.43 -13.03 -10.00
N ARG A 48 18.41 -13.53 -9.30
CA ARG A 48 17.60 -14.69 -9.71
C ARG A 48 16.20 -14.27 -10.16
N PRO A 49 16.03 -13.84 -11.43
CA PRO A 49 14.70 -13.59 -11.97
C PRO A 49 13.90 -14.89 -12.09
N PHE A 50 12.58 -14.78 -12.01
CA PHE A 50 11.66 -15.91 -12.11
C PHE A 50 10.53 -15.60 -13.09
N LEU A 51 10.12 -16.60 -13.85
CA LEU A 51 9.06 -16.47 -14.86
C LEU A 51 7.68 -16.90 -14.36
N ILE A 52 7.62 -17.46 -13.13
CA ILE A 52 6.38 -17.92 -12.51
C ILE A 52 6.35 -17.50 -11.03
N GLY A 53 5.26 -16.87 -10.62
CA GLY A 53 5.01 -16.45 -9.24
C GLY A 53 4.65 -17.59 -8.30
N GLY A 54 4.29 -17.26 -7.06
CA GLY A 54 3.69 -18.19 -6.11
C GLY A 54 2.38 -18.78 -6.64
N ILE A 55 2.01 -19.94 -6.10
CA ILE A 55 0.76 -20.61 -6.42
C ILE A 55 -0.32 -20.14 -5.44
N SER A 56 -1.48 -19.76 -5.95
CA SER A 56 -2.64 -19.43 -5.12
C SER A 56 -3.32 -20.71 -4.60
N PRO A 57 -4.19 -20.62 -3.58
CA PRO A 57 -5.00 -21.76 -3.12
C PRO A 57 -5.82 -22.42 -4.24
N LEU A 58 -6.16 -21.66 -5.29
CA LEU A 58 -6.89 -22.12 -6.47
C LEU A 58 -5.99 -22.81 -7.52
N GLN A 59 -4.73 -23.11 -7.20
CA GLN A 59 -3.75 -23.71 -8.10
C GLN A 59 -3.41 -22.84 -9.33
N ILE A 60 -3.66 -21.52 -9.23
CA ILE A 60 -3.29 -20.56 -10.27
C ILE A 60 -2.02 -19.84 -9.86
N HIS A 61 -1.02 -19.86 -10.74
CA HIS A 61 0.20 -19.10 -10.53
C HIS A 61 -0.02 -17.62 -10.77
N LEU A 62 0.46 -16.80 -9.83
CA LEU A 62 0.51 -15.37 -10.00
C LEU A 62 1.57 -14.99 -11.05
N PRO A 63 1.29 -14.02 -11.94
CA PRO A 63 2.28 -13.61 -12.92
C PRO A 63 3.46 -12.90 -12.22
N PRO A 64 4.70 -13.04 -12.74
CA PRO A 64 5.91 -12.47 -12.13
C PRO A 64 5.88 -10.97 -11.96
N TYR A 65 5.15 -10.28 -12.85
CA TYR A 65 5.01 -8.83 -12.84
C TYR A 65 4.59 -8.30 -11.46
N PHE A 66 3.67 -8.98 -10.76
CA PHE A 66 3.25 -8.58 -9.42
C PHE A 66 4.40 -8.54 -8.44
N TYR A 67 5.23 -9.59 -8.43
CA TYR A 67 6.38 -9.65 -7.56
C TYR A 67 7.43 -8.63 -7.96
N TYR A 68 7.70 -8.45 -9.26
CA TYR A 68 8.69 -7.47 -9.72
C TYR A 68 8.30 -6.04 -9.34
N TRP A 69 7.03 -5.69 -9.51
CA TRP A 69 6.51 -4.40 -9.08
C TRP A 69 6.62 -4.23 -7.56
N SER A 70 6.16 -5.22 -6.79
CA SER A 70 6.24 -5.21 -5.32
C SER A 70 7.69 -5.10 -4.82
N SER A 71 8.61 -5.79 -5.49
CA SER A 71 10.05 -5.78 -5.19
C SER A 71 10.68 -4.41 -5.46
N LEU A 72 10.27 -3.77 -6.56
CA LEU A 72 10.73 -2.42 -6.89
C LEU A 72 10.30 -1.40 -5.83
N LEU A 73 9.07 -1.55 -5.29
CA LEU A 73 8.60 -0.71 -4.19
C LEU A 73 9.38 -0.95 -2.89
N LEU A 74 9.82 -2.19 -2.64
CA LEU A 74 10.62 -2.52 -1.47
C LEU A 74 12.10 -2.14 -1.55
N TRP A 75 12.65 -2.06 -2.76
CA TRP A 75 14.08 -1.83 -2.97
C TRP A 75 14.64 -0.60 -2.23
N PRO A 76 13.97 0.57 -2.21
CA PRO A 76 14.41 1.73 -1.42
C PRO A 76 14.47 1.49 0.10
N PHE A 77 13.68 0.54 0.58
CA PHE A 77 13.57 0.16 2.00
C PHE A 77 14.46 -1.03 2.36
N LYS A 78 15.43 -1.38 1.51
CA LYS A 78 16.34 -2.51 1.72
C LYS A 78 15.59 -3.84 1.97
N PHE A 79 14.45 -4.00 1.30
CA PHE A 79 13.58 -5.18 1.41
C PHE A 79 12.95 -5.39 2.78
N ASP A 80 12.87 -4.35 3.62
CA ASP A 80 12.04 -4.34 4.82
C ASP A 80 10.55 -4.24 4.46
N PRO A 81 9.71 -5.25 4.78
CA PRO A 81 8.27 -5.25 4.50
C PRO A 81 7.53 -4.01 5.01
N VAL A 82 7.99 -3.34 6.07
CA VAL A 82 7.39 -2.09 6.56
C VAL A 82 7.36 -1.00 5.47
N GLY A 83 8.33 -1.03 4.55
CA GLY A 83 8.39 -0.12 3.39
C GLY A 83 7.12 -0.12 2.56
N TRP A 84 6.42 -1.25 2.48
CA TRP A 84 5.13 -1.33 1.80
C TRP A 84 4.02 -0.55 2.51
N GLY A 85 4.04 -0.46 3.84
CA GLY A 85 3.09 0.38 4.57
C GLY A 85 3.24 1.87 4.24
N PHE A 86 4.47 2.32 3.94
CA PHE A 86 4.69 3.67 3.44
C PHE A 86 4.01 3.89 2.08
N TRP A 87 4.18 2.95 1.15
CA TRP A 87 3.53 3.01 -0.16
C TRP A 87 2.02 2.91 -0.08
N ALA A 88 1.47 2.05 0.78
CA ALA A 88 0.03 1.93 1.00
C ALA A 88 -0.57 3.27 1.48
N GLY A 89 0.14 3.96 2.40
CA GLY A 89 -0.20 5.32 2.79
C GLY A 89 -0.24 6.31 1.62
N LEU A 90 0.76 6.27 0.72
CA LEU A 90 0.77 7.14 -0.46
C LEU A 90 -0.34 6.79 -1.46
N PHE A 91 -0.61 5.51 -1.69
CA PHE A 91 -1.69 5.08 -2.57
C PHE A 91 -3.06 5.47 -2.04
N SER A 92 -3.25 5.47 -0.71
CA SER A 92 -4.48 5.95 -0.10
C SER A 92 -4.80 7.40 -0.44
N LEU A 93 -3.78 8.26 -0.61
CA LEU A 93 -3.98 9.66 -1.02
C LEU A 93 -4.56 9.76 -2.42
N ILE A 94 -4.09 8.91 -3.33
CA ILE A 94 -4.61 8.82 -4.69
C ILE A 94 -6.08 8.41 -4.63
N THR A 95 -6.42 7.40 -3.83
CA THR A 95 -7.81 6.96 -3.61
C THR A 95 -8.68 8.07 -3.04
N ILE A 96 -8.23 8.78 -2.01
CA ILE A 96 -8.97 9.88 -1.38
C ILE A 96 -9.18 11.03 -2.36
N TRP A 97 -8.17 11.37 -3.16
CA TRP A 97 -8.28 12.38 -4.21
C TRP A 97 -9.28 11.97 -5.30
N LEU A 98 -9.26 10.71 -5.74
CA LEU A 98 -10.23 10.17 -6.69
C LEU A 98 -11.66 10.19 -6.12
N LEU A 99 -11.83 9.84 -4.84
CA LEU A 99 -13.12 9.93 -4.15
C LEU A 99 -13.64 11.37 -4.12
N TYR A 100 -12.79 12.35 -3.84
CA TYR A 100 -13.16 13.76 -3.92
C TYR A 100 -13.56 14.15 -5.35
N LYS A 101 -12.77 13.74 -6.36
CA LYS A 101 -13.03 14.06 -7.78
C LYS A 101 -14.36 13.48 -8.27
N LEU A 102 -14.69 12.25 -7.87
CA LEU A 102 -15.90 11.55 -8.27
C LEU A 102 -17.14 12.05 -7.51
N SER A 103 -17.05 12.13 -6.18
CA SER A 103 -18.19 12.54 -5.32
C SER A 103 -18.46 14.05 -5.36
N ARG A 104 -17.46 14.84 -5.76
CA ARG A 104 -17.46 16.32 -5.76
C ARG A 104 -17.78 16.93 -4.38
N ASN A 105 -17.61 16.17 -3.30
CA ASN A 105 -17.86 16.58 -1.92
C ASN A 105 -16.74 16.11 -0.98
N LEU A 106 -16.73 16.63 0.25
CA LEU A 106 -15.70 16.34 1.26
C LEU A 106 -16.11 15.20 2.21
N ILE A 107 -17.36 14.75 2.17
CA ILE A 107 -17.88 13.74 3.10
C ILE A 107 -17.29 12.37 2.78
N ALA A 108 -17.34 11.97 1.51
CA ALA A 108 -16.77 10.69 1.07
C ALA A 108 -15.26 10.55 1.39
N PRO A 109 -14.38 11.50 1.00
CA PRO A 109 -12.96 11.40 1.34
C PRO A 109 -12.70 11.46 2.85
N LEU A 110 -13.48 12.24 3.61
CA LEU A 110 -13.35 12.30 5.06
C LEU A 110 -13.69 10.94 5.71
N LEU A 111 -14.84 10.35 5.36
CA LEU A 111 -15.26 9.05 5.89
C LEU A 111 -14.25 7.94 5.55
N TYR A 112 -13.72 7.94 4.32
CA TYR A 112 -12.67 6.99 3.92
C TYR A 112 -11.37 7.21 4.72
N SER A 113 -11.03 8.45 5.03
CA SER A 113 -9.78 8.79 5.71
C SER A 113 -9.76 8.35 7.18
N VAL A 114 -10.92 8.42 7.86
CA VAL A 114 -11.05 8.17 9.31
C VAL A 114 -11.67 6.82 9.66
N SER A 115 -12.25 6.10 8.69
CA SER A 115 -12.82 4.78 8.94
C SER A 115 -11.74 3.83 9.47
N LEU A 116 -12.00 3.22 10.62
CA LEU A 116 -11.03 2.33 11.27
C LEU A 116 -10.62 1.19 10.34
N THR A 117 -11.59 0.60 9.64
CA THR A 117 -11.34 -0.49 8.70
C THR A 117 -10.41 -0.04 7.59
N THR A 118 -10.69 1.09 6.93
CA THR A 118 -9.83 1.55 5.83
C THR A 118 -8.44 1.93 6.31
N VAL A 119 -8.32 2.55 7.49
CA VAL A 119 -7.00 2.87 8.08
C VAL A 119 -6.19 1.61 8.35
N MET A 120 -6.81 0.55 8.90
CA MET A 120 -6.12 -0.72 9.17
C MET A 120 -5.69 -1.43 7.89
N PHE A 121 -6.53 -1.46 6.86
CA PHE A 121 -6.20 -2.10 5.58
C PHE A 121 -5.20 -1.28 4.75
N ASP A 122 -5.24 0.06 4.79
CA ASP A 122 -4.34 0.95 4.05
C ASP A 122 -2.96 1.12 4.73
N ARG A 123 -2.72 0.45 5.86
CA ARG A 123 -1.37 0.27 6.43
C ARG A 123 -0.60 -0.86 5.80
N HIS A 124 -1.30 -1.67 5.03
CA HIS A 124 -0.79 -2.86 4.43
C HIS A 124 -0.87 -2.70 2.92
N TYR A 125 0.22 -3.04 2.24
CA TYR A 125 0.21 -3.11 0.79
C TYR A 125 -0.40 -4.44 0.40
N TRP A 126 -1.47 -4.40 -0.37
CA TRP A 126 -2.10 -5.59 -0.91
C TRP A 126 -1.60 -5.80 -2.34
N PRO A 127 -0.65 -6.71 -2.56
CA PRO A 127 -0.16 -7.03 -3.90
C PRO A 127 -1.18 -7.80 -4.76
N LEU A 128 -2.35 -8.15 -4.19
CA LEU A 128 -3.38 -9.03 -4.74
C LEU A 128 -4.80 -8.49 -4.54
#